data_AF-A0A7S3N364-F1
#
_entry.id   AF-A0A7S3N364-F1
#
_cell.length_a   1.000
_cell.length_b   1.000
_cell.length_c   1.000
_cell.angle_alpha   90.00
_cell.angle_beta   90.00
_cell.angle_gamma   90.00
#
_symmetry.space_group_name_H-M   'P 1'
#
loop_
_entity.id
_entity.type
_entity.pdbx_description
1 polymer ?
#
loop_
_entity_poly.entity_id
_entity_poly.type
_entity_poly.pdbx_seq_one_letter_code
_entity_poly.pdbx_strand_id
1 'polypeptide(L)'
;MECVRDNLIYELVQLQDDSVNDIRKELVSNIMTISEGLGNDIFIGIMLPMFKTLAADPIWGVRKACVDVLPELSYKVSKEVKEHKIVALFQQFGRDESKWVKIATIQNFGPFIISTAGTAACNKLLDYYLFMGKPVASGEVSMDKVDNETAFHCAYNFPAVLQAFGQAIWKEKLKPMHDMMVTDNRWKVRRSLSFSIHECAKIIGPELTEKDLLPVMFHFLQDIPEVAQ
;
A
#
# COMPACT_ATOMS: atom_id res chain seq x y z
N MET A 1 -28.04 -26.41 7.12
CA MET A 1 -26.95 -25.55 6.58
C MET A 1 -27.17 -24.09 6.96
N GLU A 2 -28.39 -23.55 6.85
CA GLU A 2 -28.71 -22.16 7.21
C GLU A 2 -28.45 -21.83 8.70
N CYS A 3 -28.93 -22.64 9.64
CA CYS A 3 -28.64 -22.48 11.08
C CYS A 3 -27.13 -22.48 11.43
N VAL A 4 -26.32 -23.25 10.71
CA VAL A 4 -24.86 -23.26 10.92
C VAL A 4 -24.23 -21.95 10.45
N ARG A 5 -24.72 -21.41 9.33
CA ARG A 5 -24.29 -20.12 8.78
C ARG A 5 -24.65 -18.97 9.72
N ASP A 6 -25.86 -18.96 10.25
CA ASP A 6 -26.33 -17.91 11.15
C ASP A 6 -25.58 -17.93 12.48
N ASN A 7 -25.33 -19.12 13.05
CA ASN A 7 -24.49 -19.25 14.25
C ASN A 7 -23.07 -18.78 13.98
N LEU A 8 -22.47 -19.13 12.84
CA LEU A 8 -21.13 -18.65 12.48
C LEU A 8 -21.09 -17.12 12.35
N ILE A 9 -22.10 -16.51 11.72
CA ILE A 9 -22.20 -15.05 11.62
C ILE A 9 -22.29 -14.42 13.00
N TYR A 10 -23.12 -14.96 13.89
CA TYR A 10 -23.26 -14.47 15.25
C TYR A 10 -21.92 -14.51 16.01
N GLU A 11 -21.22 -15.63 15.96
CA GLU A 11 -19.90 -15.78 16.61
C GLU A 11 -18.87 -14.81 16.03
N LEU A 12 -18.80 -14.64 14.71
CA LEU A 12 -17.88 -13.68 14.08
C LEU A 12 -18.10 -12.25 14.58
N VAL A 13 -19.37 -11.86 14.74
CA VAL A 13 -19.73 -10.54 15.28
C VAL A 13 -19.30 -10.40 16.73
N GLN A 14 -19.40 -11.46 17.55
CA GLN A 14 -18.91 -11.44 18.94
C GLN A 14 -17.38 -11.33 19.00
N LEU A 15 -16.67 -12.04 18.12
CA LEU A 15 -15.20 -12.03 18.09
C LEU A 15 -14.61 -10.64 17.77
N GLN A 16 -15.39 -9.75 17.12
CA GLN A 16 -14.93 -8.38 16.86
C GLN A 16 -14.73 -7.58 18.16
N ASP A 17 -15.44 -7.93 19.23
CA ASP A 17 -15.43 -7.25 20.54
C ASP A 17 -14.69 -8.10 21.60
N ASP A 18 -13.96 -9.14 21.16
CA ASP A 18 -13.25 -10.02 22.09
C ASP A 18 -12.24 -9.24 22.94
N SER A 19 -12.23 -9.49 24.23
CA SER A 19 -11.28 -8.89 25.18
C SER A 19 -9.81 -9.11 24.81
N VAL A 20 -9.50 -10.19 24.08
CA VAL A 20 -8.16 -10.60 23.67
C VAL A 20 -7.83 -10.01 22.30
N ASN A 21 -6.89 -9.07 22.29
CA ASN A 21 -6.47 -8.35 21.08
C ASN A 21 -5.98 -9.26 19.95
N ASP A 22 -5.33 -10.38 20.30
CA ASP A 22 -4.83 -11.34 19.32
C ASP A 22 -5.96 -12.13 18.65
N ILE A 23 -7.10 -12.35 19.32
CA ILE A 23 -8.30 -12.93 18.70
C ILE A 23 -8.86 -11.95 17.67
N ARG A 24 -9.00 -10.66 18.02
CA ARG A 24 -9.46 -9.63 17.09
C ARG A 24 -8.52 -9.48 15.89
N LYS A 25 -7.21 -9.54 16.10
CA LYS A 25 -6.20 -9.56 15.02
C LYS A 25 -6.38 -10.78 14.11
N GLU A 26 -6.54 -11.96 14.67
CA GLU A 26 -6.70 -13.19 13.91
C GLU A 26 -7.99 -13.20 13.09
N LEU A 27 -9.07 -12.64 13.64
CA LEU A 27 -10.32 -12.40 12.92
C LEU A 27 -10.09 -11.55 11.66
N VAL A 28 -9.32 -10.45 11.79
CA VAL A 28 -8.97 -9.60 10.63
C VAL A 28 -8.13 -10.37 9.61
N SER A 29 -7.09 -11.07 10.06
CA SER A 29 -6.19 -11.83 9.17
C SER A 29 -6.93 -12.89 8.35
N ASN A 30 -8.01 -13.46 8.88
CA ASN A 30 -8.79 -14.49 8.21
C ASN A 30 -10.08 -13.98 7.55
N ILE A 31 -10.35 -12.66 7.57
CA ILE A 31 -11.63 -12.12 7.10
C ILE A 31 -11.90 -12.47 5.63
N MET A 32 -10.85 -12.54 4.82
CA MET A 32 -10.94 -12.84 3.39
C MET A 32 -11.26 -14.32 3.15
N THR A 33 -10.59 -15.23 3.85
CA THR A 33 -10.88 -16.66 3.82
C THR A 33 -12.30 -16.96 4.31
N ILE A 34 -12.72 -16.33 5.41
CA ILE A 34 -14.07 -16.48 5.97
C ILE A 34 -15.13 -16.00 4.97
N SER A 35 -14.86 -14.89 4.26
CA SER A 35 -15.80 -14.32 3.29
C SER A 35 -16.13 -15.28 2.13
N GLU A 36 -15.20 -16.16 1.76
CA GLU A 36 -15.38 -17.14 0.67
C GLU A 36 -16.42 -18.20 1.02
N GLY A 37 -16.48 -18.61 2.30
CA GLY A 37 -17.47 -19.57 2.78
C GLY A 37 -18.87 -18.98 3.00
N LEU A 38 -18.96 -17.67 3.26
CA LEU A 38 -20.22 -17.00 3.62
C LEU A 38 -20.93 -16.31 2.45
N GLY A 39 -20.21 -16.03 1.37
CA GLY A 39 -20.73 -15.37 0.18
C GLY A 39 -20.77 -13.83 0.29
N ASN A 40 -20.91 -13.19 -0.88
CA ASN A 40 -20.72 -11.75 -1.02
C ASN A 40 -21.75 -10.89 -0.26
N ASP A 41 -23.01 -11.33 -0.15
CA ASP A 41 -24.05 -10.55 0.52
C ASP A 41 -23.74 -10.37 2.02
N ILE A 42 -23.26 -11.44 2.67
CA ILE A 42 -22.85 -11.41 4.08
C ILE A 42 -21.57 -10.58 4.25
N PHE A 43 -20.64 -10.71 3.30
CA PHE A 43 -19.43 -9.91 3.31
C PHE A 43 -19.75 -8.41 3.27
N ILE A 44 -20.60 -7.96 2.34
CA ILE A 44 -20.96 -6.55 2.21
C ILE A 44 -21.85 -6.08 3.37
N GLY A 45 -22.83 -6.88 3.79
CA GLY A 45 -23.83 -6.50 4.79
C GLY A 45 -23.35 -6.56 6.23
N ILE A 46 -22.40 -7.45 6.55
CA ILE A 46 -22.00 -7.74 7.94
C ILE A 46 -20.49 -7.60 8.12
N MET A 47 -19.70 -8.28 7.30
CA MET A 47 -18.25 -8.36 7.52
C MET A 47 -17.54 -7.04 7.21
N LEU A 48 -17.99 -6.27 6.23
CA LEU A 48 -17.41 -4.97 5.91
C LEU A 48 -17.68 -3.91 7.01
N PRO A 49 -18.89 -3.80 7.59
CA PRO A 49 -19.10 -3.04 8.82
C PRO A 49 -18.20 -3.48 9.99
N MET A 50 -18.09 -4.78 10.23
CA MET A 50 -17.21 -5.34 11.27
C MET A 50 -15.73 -4.96 11.03
N PHE A 51 -15.27 -5.09 9.79
CA PHE A 51 -13.92 -4.66 9.39
C PHE A 51 -13.69 -3.17 9.67
N LYS A 52 -14.70 -2.33 9.43
CA LYS A 52 -14.62 -0.90 9.73
C LYS A 52 -14.50 -0.63 11.24
N THR A 53 -15.17 -1.41 12.08
CA THR A 53 -15.00 -1.36 13.55
C THR A 53 -13.56 -1.69 13.93
N LEU A 54 -13.03 -2.81 13.43
CA LEU A 54 -11.66 -3.28 13.70
C LEU A 54 -10.59 -2.32 13.15
N ALA A 55 -10.88 -1.62 12.05
CA ALA A 55 -10.01 -0.57 11.51
C ALA A 55 -9.87 0.64 12.44
N ALA A 56 -10.79 0.81 13.40
CA ALA A 56 -10.76 1.86 14.43
C ALA A 56 -10.44 1.30 15.84
N ASP A 57 -9.97 0.05 15.93
CA ASP A 57 -9.66 -0.61 17.19
C ASP A 57 -8.66 0.19 18.03
N PRO A 58 -8.79 0.26 19.37
CA PRO A 58 -7.83 0.96 20.22
C PRO A 58 -6.41 0.39 20.14
N ILE A 59 -6.27 -0.89 19.78
CA ILE A 59 -4.98 -1.57 19.67
C ILE A 59 -4.44 -1.43 18.25
N TRP A 60 -3.32 -0.71 18.12
CA TRP A 60 -2.65 -0.48 16.83
C TRP A 60 -2.35 -1.78 16.06
N GLY A 61 -2.11 -2.90 16.76
CA GLY A 61 -1.84 -4.20 16.15
C GLY A 61 -3.02 -4.75 15.36
N VAL A 62 -4.26 -4.52 15.83
CA VAL A 62 -5.50 -4.87 15.11
C VAL A 62 -5.66 -3.97 13.89
N ARG A 63 -5.45 -2.66 14.06
CA ARG A 63 -5.50 -1.69 12.95
C ARG A 63 -4.47 -2.01 11.87
N LYS A 64 -3.24 -2.39 12.27
CA LYS A 64 -2.19 -2.84 11.34
C LYS A 64 -2.64 -4.08 10.56
N ALA A 65 -3.23 -5.07 11.22
CA ALA A 65 -3.77 -6.25 10.53
C ALA A 65 -4.83 -5.85 9.49
N CYS A 66 -5.64 -4.81 9.77
CA CYS A 66 -6.60 -4.28 8.80
C CYS A 66 -5.90 -3.69 7.56
N VAL A 67 -4.78 -2.99 7.75
CA VAL A 67 -3.98 -2.48 6.63
C VAL A 67 -3.47 -3.62 5.74
N ASP A 68 -2.97 -4.70 6.35
CA ASP A 68 -2.35 -5.82 5.62
C ASP A 68 -3.34 -6.56 4.70
N VAL A 69 -4.63 -6.64 5.07
CA VAL A 69 -5.66 -7.29 4.24
C VAL A 69 -6.40 -6.33 3.30
N LEU A 70 -6.21 -5.02 3.45
CA LEU A 70 -6.97 -4.00 2.71
C LEU A 70 -6.83 -4.09 1.17
N PRO A 71 -5.65 -4.41 0.59
CA PRO A 71 -5.51 -4.59 -0.86
C PRO A 71 -6.38 -5.72 -1.40
N GLU A 72 -6.42 -6.86 -0.72
CA GLU A 72 -7.24 -8.01 -1.12
C GLU A 72 -8.73 -7.67 -0.98
N LEU A 73 -9.09 -7.04 0.14
CA LEU A 73 -10.45 -6.56 0.40
C LEU A 73 -10.95 -5.62 -0.69
N SER A 74 -10.08 -4.73 -1.18
CA SER A 74 -10.37 -3.81 -2.29
C SER A 74 -10.82 -4.55 -3.57
N TYR A 75 -10.29 -5.74 -3.86
CA TYR A 75 -10.72 -6.51 -5.02
C TYR A 75 -12.11 -7.16 -4.87
N LYS A 76 -12.58 -7.40 -3.65
CA LYS A 76 -13.89 -8.04 -3.39
C LYS A 76 -15.07 -7.05 -3.37
N VAL A 77 -14.82 -5.75 -3.35
CA VAL A 77 -15.88 -4.73 -3.28
C VAL A 77 -16.18 -4.10 -4.64
N SER A 78 -17.39 -3.52 -4.77
CA SER A 78 -17.75 -2.74 -5.96
C SER A 78 -16.87 -1.50 -6.11
N LYS A 79 -16.81 -0.95 -7.34
CA LYS A 79 -16.07 0.30 -7.63
C LYS A 79 -16.51 1.46 -6.72
N GLU A 80 -17.80 1.60 -6.48
CA GLU A 80 -18.36 2.64 -5.62
C GLU A 80 -17.87 2.51 -4.16
N VAL A 81 -17.95 1.29 -3.61
CA VAL A 81 -17.48 1.01 -2.23
C VAL A 81 -15.97 1.22 -2.14
N LYS A 82 -15.22 0.81 -3.16
CA LYS A 82 -13.77 1.02 -3.25
C LYS A 82 -13.41 2.51 -3.20
N GLU A 83 -14.01 3.31 -4.07
CA GLU A 83 -13.69 4.74 -4.22
C GLU A 83 -14.07 5.57 -2.98
N HIS A 84 -15.18 5.24 -2.31
CA HIS A 84 -15.69 6.04 -1.20
C HIS A 84 -15.36 5.52 0.20
N LYS A 85 -15.32 4.19 0.39
CA LYS A 85 -15.13 3.59 1.72
C LYS A 85 -13.71 3.05 1.89
N ILE A 86 -13.23 2.23 0.96
CA ILE A 86 -11.93 1.55 1.12
C ILE A 86 -10.77 2.53 1.00
N VAL A 87 -10.81 3.44 0.02
CA VAL A 87 -9.80 4.50 -0.11
C VAL A 87 -9.79 5.43 1.11
N ALA A 88 -10.96 5.73 1.70
CA ALA A 88 -11.04 6.52 2.92
C ALA A 88 -10.38 5.80 4.11
N LEU A 89 -10.56 4.48 4.23
CA LEU A 89 -9.85 3.67 5.24
C LEU A 89 -8.33 3.71 5.04
N PHE A 90 -7.86 3.55 3.80
CA PHE A 90 -6.42 3.65 3.52
C PHE A 90 -5.84 5.02 3.90
N GLN A 91 -6.54 6.10 3.57
CA GLN A 91 -6.15 7.46 3.95
C GLN A 91 -6.19 7.68 5.47
N GLN A 92 -7.14 7.06 6.17
CA GLN A 92 -7.20 7.06 7.64
C GLN A 92 -5.95 6.39 8.22
N PHE A 93 -5.57 5.20 7.72
CA PHE A 93 -4.37 4.50 8.21
C PHE A 93 -3.07 5.28 7.93
N GLY A 94 -2.99 5.99 6.81
CA GLY A 94 -1.87 6.90 6.52
C GLY A 94 -1.75 8.08 7.48
N ARG A 95 -2.82 8.40 8.23
CA ARG A 95 -2.88 9.46 9.25
C ARG A 95 -2.98 8.92 10.68
N ASP A 96 -2.86 7.61 10.85
CA ASP A 96 -3.02 6.93 12.15
C ASP A 96 -2.04 7.48 13.18
N GLU A 97 -2.40 7.52 14.46
CA GLU A 97 -1.48 7.95 15.53
C GLU A 97 -0.27 7.01 15.66
N SER A 98 -0.46 5.72 15.36
CA SER A 98 0.57 4.72 15.51
C SER A 98 1.48 4.72 14.29
N LYS A 99 2.76 4.97 14.56
CA LYS A 99 3.83 4.83 13.58
C LYS A 99 3.81 3.47 12.87
N TRP A 100 3.51 2.38 13.56
CA TRP A 100 3.51 1.04 12.97
C TRP A 100 2.39 0.83 11.97
N VAL A 101 1.23 1.49 12.17
CA VAL A 101 0.12 1.49 11.22
C VAL A 101 0.48 2.34 9.99
N LYS A 102 1.09 3.52 10.19
CA LYS A 102 1.59 4.33 9.07
C LYS A 102 2.61 3.56 8.22
N ILE A 103 3.61 2.92 8.83
CA ILE A 103 4.60 2.11 8.11
C ILE A 103 3.94 0.99 7.33
N ALA A 104 3.02 0.23 7.94
CA ALA A 104 2.28 -0.81 7.25
C ALA A 104 1.47 -0.28 6.07
N THR A 105 0.93 0.95 6.18
CA THR A 105 0.17 1.60 5.10
C THR A 105 1.06 1.87 3.90
N ILE A 106 2.25 2.40 4.14
CA ILE A 106 3.22 2.67 3.07
C ILE A 106 3.73 1.34 2.49
N GLN A 107 3.98 0.32 3.32
CA GLN A 107 4.36 -1.02 2.86
C GLN A 107 3.33 -1.65 1.92
N ASN A 108 2.03 -1.48 2.22
CA ASN A 108 0.93 -2.02 1.41
C ASN A 108 0.49 -1.09 0.27
N PHE A 109 1.16 0.05 0.05
CA PHE A 109 0.74 1.06 -0.93
C PHE A 109 0.71 0.51 -2.36
N GLY A 110 1.74 -0.25 -2.78
CA GLY A 110 1.85 -0.79 -4.14
C GLY A 110 0.68 -1.73 -4.50
N PRO A 111 0.43 -2.81 -3.75
CA PRO A 111 -0.73 -3.66 -3.96
C PRO A 111 -2.05 -2.89 -3.90
N PHE A 112 -2.16 -1.93 -2.97
CA PHE A 112 -3.38 -1.14 -2.82
C PHE A 112 -3.66 -0.24 -4.04
N ILE A 113 -2.67 0.50 -4.54
CA ILE A 113 -2.89 1.41 -5.68
C ILE A 113 -3.27 0.64 -6.94
N ILE A 114 -2.66 -0.53 -7.19
CA ILE A 114 -3.03 -1.43 -8.30
C ILE A 114 -4.51 -1.82 -8.19
N SER A 115 -4.99 -2.15 -6.99
CA SER A 115 -6.41 -2.51 -6.78
C SER A 115 -7.38 -1.39 -7.16
N THR A 116 -6.90 -0.14 -7.21
CA THR A 116 -7.65 1.06 -7.57
C THR A 116 -7.37 1.55 -8.99
N ALA A 117 -6.56 0.85 -9.79
CA ALA A 117 -6.23 1.27 -11.15
C ALA A 117 -7.49 1.52 -12.00
N GLY A 118 -7.50 2.60 -12.79
CA GLY A 118 -8.65 3.02 -13.58
C GLY A 118 -9.80 3.69 -12.79
N THR A 119 -9.64 3.92 -11.49
CA THR A 119 -10.60 4.68 -10.66
C THR A 119 -10.18 6.15 -10.51
N ALA A 120 -11.14 7.02 -10.19
CA ALA A 120 -10.82 8.42 -9.88
C ALA A 120 -9.98 8.54 -8.59
N ALA A 121 -10.16 7.58 -7.67
CA ALA A 121 -9.40 7.51 -6.42
C ALA A 121 -7.90 7.24 -6.66
N CYS A 122 -7.54 6.51 -7.71
CA CYS A 122 -6.15 6.22 -8.06
C CYS A 122 -5.32 7.52 -8.18
N ASN A 123 -5.86 8.54 -8.86
CA ASN A 123 -5.16 9.83 -9.03
C ASN A 123 -4.88 10.52 -7.69
N LYS A 124 -5.82 10.47 -6.74
CA LYS A 124 -5.62 11.03 -5.39
C LYS A 124 -4.53 10.29 -4.63
N LEU A 125 -4.43 8.97 -4.82
CA LEU A 125 -3.38 8.15 -4.23
C LEU A 125 -2.01 8.47 -4.86
N LEU A 126 -1.94 8.75 -6.16
CA LEU A 126 -0.70 9.19 -6.80
C LEU A 126 -0.16 10.49 -6.20
N ASP A 127 -1.01 11.49 -6.00
CA ASP A 127 -0.58 12.75 -5.40
C ASP A 127 -0.07 12.54 -3.96
N TYR A 128 -0.71 11.63 -3.21
CA TYR A 128 -0.23 11.22 -1.88
C TYR A 128 1.12 10.50 -1.94
N TYR A 129 1.32 9.58 -2.89
CA TYR A 129 2.60 8.90 -3.12
C TYR A 129 3.73 9.88 -3.45
N LEU A 130 3.48 10.81 -4.38
CA LEU A 130 4.44 11.85 -4.77
C LEU A 130 4.77 12.79 -3.62
N PHE A 131 3.82 13.03 -2.70
CA PHE A 131 4.08 13.80 -1.49
C PHE A 131 4.98 13.03 -0.51
N MET A 132 4.67 11.76 -0.23
CA MET A 132 5.46 10.92 0.69
C MET A 132 6.89 10.68 0.22
N GLY A 133 7.08 10.56 -1.10
CA GLY A 133 8.38 10.25 -1.67
C GLY A 133 9.39 11.39 -1.63
N LYS A 134 8.94 12.64 -1.48
CA LYS A 134 9.82 13.81 -1.47
C LYS A 134 10.67 13.85 -0.18
N PRO A 135 11.96 14.19 -0.27
CA PRO A 135 12.76 14.46 0.92
C PRO A 135 12.15 15.63 1.69
N VAL A 136 12.08 15.50 3.01
CA VAL A 136 11.68 16.60 3.89
C VAL A 136 12.62 17.77 3.63
N ALA A 137 12.05 18.95 3.37
CA ALA A 137 12.83 20.15 3.07
C ALA A 137 13.82 20.40 4.22
N SER A 138 15.07 20.66 3.87
CA SER A 138 16.14 21.01 4.80
C SER A 138 15.73 22.20 5.67
N GLY A 139 15.24 21.92 6.88
CA GLY A 139 14.71 22.93 7.82
C GLY A 139 13.56 22.41 8.68
N GLU A 140 12.78 21.43 8.20
CA GLU A 140 11.79 20.74 9.01
C GLU A 140 12.42 19.49 9.63
N VAL A 141 12.86 19.60 10.89
CA VAL A 141 13.33 18.46 11.66
C VAL A 141 12.13 17.61 12.06
N SER A 142 11.73 16.72 11.18
CA SER A 142 10.93 15.56 11.54
C SER A 142 11.90 14.51 12.08
N MET A 143 12.07 14.49 13.40
CA MET A 143 12.94 13.52 14.11
C MET A 143 12.30 12.11 14.17
N ASP A 144 11.46 11.76 13.19
CA ASP A 144 10.75 10.49 13.18
C ASP A 144 11.45 9.49 12.25
N LYS A 145 11.87 8.33 12.78
CA LYS A 145 12.43 7.25 11.93
C LYS A 145 11.43 6.73 10.87
N VAL A 146 10.17 7.20 10.88
CA VAL A 146 9.20 6.94 9.80
C VAL A 146 9.77 7.47 8.48
N ASP A 147 10.32 8.68 8.46
CA ASP A 147 10.76 9.34 7.23
C ASP A 147 11.94 8.62 6.57
N ASN A 148 12.82 8.01 7.38
CA ASN A 148 13.91 7.18 6.86
C ASN A 148 13.42 5.88 6.20
N GLU A 149 12.25 5.35 6.59
CA GLU A 149 11.64 4.16 6.00
C GLU A 149 10.65 4.51 4.88
N THR A 150 10.04 5.71 4.92
CA THR A 150 9.09 6.19 3.90
C THR A 150 9.73 6.23 2.52
N ALA A 151 10.92 6.83 2.38
CA ALA A 151 11.61 6.90 1.10
C ALA A 151 11.95 5.51 0.54
N PHE A 152 12.37 4.59 1.43
CA PHE A 152 12.64 3.20 1.06
C PHE A 152 11.39 2.49 0.56
N HIS A 153 10.27 2.60 1.28
CA HIS A 153 9.01 1.99 0.85
C HIS A 153 8.42 2.69 -0.38
N CYS A 154 8.66 3.99 -0.60
CA CYS A 154 8.31 4.66 -1.85
C CYS A 154 9.08 4.05 -3.03
N ALA A 155 10.40 3.87 -2.90
CA ALA A 155 11.21 3.20 -3.91
C ALA A 155 10.75 1.75 -4.16
N TYR A 156 10.44 1.00 -3.10
CA TYR A 156 9.94 -0.37 -3.19
C TYR A 156 8.61 -0.46 -3.96
N ASN A 157 7.68 0.49 -3.70
CA ASN A 157 6.38 0.51 -4.35
C ASN A 157 6.37 1.20 -5.73
N PHE A 158 7.48 1.83 -6.14
CA PHE A 158 7.54 2.61 -7.39
C PHE A 158 7.06 1.83 -8.63
N PRO A 159 7.44 0.56 -8.87
CA PRO A 159 6.97 -0.19 -10.04
C PRO A 159 5.46 -0.41 -10.03
N ALA A 160 4.86 -0.67 -8.87
CA ALA A 160 3.42 -0.84 -8.74
C ALA A 160 2.67 0.47 -9.02
N VAL A 161 3.20 1.60 -8.56
CA VAL A 161 2.66 2.93 -8.92
C VAL A 161 2.76 3.14 -10.41
N LEU A 162 3.93 2.90 -11.01
CA LEU A 162 4.12 3.03 -12.45
C LEU A 162 3.19 2.11 -13.24
N GLN A 163 2.96 0.89 -12.78
CA GLN A 163 2.03 -0.06 -13.40
C GLN A 163 0.58 0.42 -13.32
N ALA A 164 0.16 1.06 -12.22
CA ALA A 164 -1.21 1.54 -12.05
C ALA A 164 -1.63 2.64 -13.05
N PHE A 165 -0.66 3.39 -13.59
CA PHE A 165 -0.90 4.50 -14.53
C PHE A 165 -0.29 4.29 -15.91
N GLY A 166 0.67 3.36 -16.02
CA GLY A 166 1.43 3.09 -17.23
C GLY A 166 2.39 4.21 -17.64
N GLN A 167 2.91 4.08 -18.86
CA GLN A 167 3.89 4.98 -19.47
C GLN A 167 3.41 6.44 -19.57
N ALA A 168 2.10 6.69 -19.63
CA ALA A 168 1.54 8.02 -19.91
C ALA A 168 1.98 9.09 -18.89
N ILE A 169 2.11 8.72 -17.61
CA ILE A 169 2.51 9.66 -16.56
C ILE A 169 4.02 9.66 -16.28
N TRP A 170 4.79 8.83 -16.98
CA TRP A 170 6.22 8.66 -16.76
C TRP A 170 6.94 10.00 -16.81
N LYS A 171 6.88 10.70 -17.95
CA LYS A 171 7.64 11.93 -18.16
C LYS A 171 7.25 13.06 -17.23
N GLU A 172 5.95 13.22 -16.96
CA GLU A 172 5.41 14.37 -16.23
C GLU A 172 5.57 14.21 -14.70
N LYS A 173 5.27 13.02 -14.17
CA LYS A 173 5.13 12.83 -12.72
C LYS A 173 6.14 11.83 -12.14
N LEU A 174 6.29 10.66 -12.76
CA LEU A 174 7.07 9.57 -12.15
C LEU A 174 8.56 9.62 -12.41
N LYS A 175 9.01 10.12 -13.56
CA LYS A 175 10.44 10.26 -13.88
C LYS A 175 11.15 11.24 -12.93
N PRO A 176 10.62 12.44 -12.63
CA PRO A 176 11.26 13.33 -11.64
C PRO A 176 11.40 12.67 -10.26
N MET A 177 10.36 11.92 -9.84
CA MET A 177 10.35 11.16 -8.59
C MET A 177 11.39 10.03 -8.60
N HIS A 178 11.49 9.29 -9.72
CA HIS A 178 12.47 8.24 -9.94
C HIS A 178 13.91 8.79 -9.88
N ASP A 179 14.21 9.82 -10.68
CA ASP A 179 15.55 10.41 -10.76
C ASP A 179 16.04 10.92 -9.38
N MET A 180 15.12 11.51 -8.60
CA MET A 180 15.40 11.92 -7.24
C MET A 180 15.80 10.73 -6.35
N MET A 181 15.05 9.62 -6.39
CA MET A 181 15.36 8.42 -5.61
C MET A 181 16.61 7.67 -6.10
N VAL A 182 16.96 7.77 -7.39
CA VAL A 182 18.22 7.22 -7.95
C VAL A 182 19.43 7.86 -7.28
N THR A 183 19.36 9.16 -7.00
CA THR A 183 20.45 9.92 -6.36
C THR A 183 20.33 10.03 -4.84
N ASP A 184 19.44 9.25 -4.24
CA ASP A 184 19.13 9.36 -2.81
C ASP A 184 20.34 9.00 -1.93
N ASN A 185 20.66 9.81 -0.91
CA ASN A 185 21.79 9.58 0.01
C ASN A 185 21.73 8.22 0.75
N ARG A 186 20.54 7.63 0.92
CA ARG A 186 20.33 6.38 1.63
C ARG A 186 20.42 5.21 0.64
N TRP A 187 21.50 4.43 0.73
CA TRP A 187 21.76 3.32 -0.20
C TRP A 187 20.62 2.30 -0.30
N LYS A 188 19.83 2.09 0.76
CA LYS A 188 18.67 1.17 0.74
C LYS A 188 17.60 1.61 -0.27
N VAL A 189 17.41 2.92 -0.44
CA VAL A 189 16.47 3.50 -1.43
C VAL A 189 16.98 3.18 -2.84
N ARG A 190 18.25 3.50 -3.10
CA ARG A 190 18.91 3.25 -4.39
C ARG A 190 18.90 1.76 -4.76
N ARG A 191 19.22 0.88 -3.81
CA ARG A 191 19.17 -0.58 -3.97
C ARG A 191 17.76 -1.09 -4.28
N SER A 192 16.73 -0.53 -3.63
CA SER A 192 15.36 -0.92 -3.93
C SER A 192 14.95 -0.55 -5.37
N LEU A 193 15.44 0.58 -5.88
CA LEU A 193 15.23 0.96 -7.27
C LEU A 193 16.05 0.12 -8.25
N SER A 194 17.32 -0.17 -7.95
CA SER A 194 18.15 -0.99 -8.85
C SER A 194 17.52 -2.36 -9.08
N PHE A 195 16.99 -2.98 -8.03
CA PHE A 195 16.29 -4.26 -8.11
C PHE A 195 14.98 -4.21 -8.89
N SER A 196 14.39 -3.04 -9.13
CA SER A 196 13.10 -2.91 -9.80
C SER A 196 13.14 -2.15 -11.13
N ILE A 197 14.34 -1.77 -11.59
CA ILE A 197 14.54 -1.03 -12.83
C ILE A 197 14.02 -1.80 -14.06
N HIS A 198 14.14 -3.13 -14.05
CA HIS A 198 13.68 -4.00 -15.13
C HIS A 198 12.15 -4.09 -15.20
N GLU A 199 11.45 -4.02 -14.06
CA GLU A 199 9.99 -3.92 -14.04
C GLU A 199 9.53 -2.58 -14.61
N CYS A 200 10.24 -1.49 -14.27
CA CYS A 200 9.97 -0.17 -14.86
C CYS A 200 10.17 -0.18 -16.38
N ALA A 201 11.25 -0.81 -16.87
CA ALA A 201 11.55 -0.95 -18.29
C ALA A 201 10.43 -1.65 -19.07
N LYS A 202 9.86 -2.73 -18.51
CA LYS A 202 8.71 -3.43 -19.11
C LYS A 202 7.49 -2.52 -19.28
N ILE A 203 7.26 -1.60 -18.33
CA ILE A 203 6.08 -0.72 -18.33
C ILE A 203 6.25 0.48 -19.26
N ILE A 204 7.44 1.09 -19.31
CA ILE A 204 7.66 2.32 -20.09
C ILE A 204 8.05 2.07 -21.56
N GLY A 205 8.38 0.82 -21.91
CA GLY A 205 8.72 0.43 -23.27
C GLY A 205 10.19 0.65 -23.64
N PRO A 206 10.63 0.07 -24.77
CA PRO A 206 12.04 0.02 -25.16
C PRO A 206 12.64 1.41 -25.44
N GLU A 207 11.93 2.32 -26.10
CA GLU A 207 12.51 3.63 -26.45
C GLU A 207 12.81 4.48 -25.21
N LEU A 208 11.90 4.48 -24.23
CA LEU A 208 12.13 5.19 -22.97
C LEU A 208 13.09 4.45 -22.06
N THR A 209 13.15 3.11 -22.12
CA THR A 209 14.13 2.34 -21.38
C THR A 209 15.55 2.70 -21.81
N GLU A 210 15.82 2.68 -23.11
CA GLU A 210 17.14 3.03 -23.66
C GLU A 210 17.51 4.47 -23.32
N LYS A 211 16.56 5.40 -23.43
CA LYS A 211 16.80 6.82 -23.18
C LYS A 211 16.97 7.15 -21.69
N ASP A 212 16.06 6.66 -20.84
CA ASP A 212 15.89 7.15 -19.47
C ASP A 212 16.41 6.16 -18.41
N LEU A 213 16.35 4.85 -18.64
CA LEU A 213 16.74 3.84 -17.64
C LEU A 213 18.12 3.25 -17.87
N LEU A 214 18.59 3.15 -19.12
CA LEU A 214 19.93 2.62 -19.40
C LEU A 214 21.05 3.46 -18.73
N PRO A 215 21.01 4.81 -18.76
CA PRO A 215 21.98 5.62 -18.00
C PRO A 215 21.90 5.38 -16.48
N VAL A 216 20.69 5.17 -15.96
CA VAL A 216 20.47 4.88 -14.54
C VAL A 216 21.04 3.51 -14.15
N MET A 217 20.89 2.50 -15.02
CA MET A 217 21.48 1.18 -14.81
C MET A 217 23.01 1.29 -14.68
N PHE A 218 23.66 2.02 -15.59
CA PHE A 218 25.11 2.25 -15.49
C PHE A 218 25.50 3.03 -14.24
N HIS A 219 24.67 3.98 -13.80
CA HIS A 219 24.89 4.68 -12.54
C HIS A 219 24.86 3.73 -11.34
N PHE A 220 23.88 2.83 -11.25
CA PHE A 220 23.81 1.83 -10.17
C PHE A 220 24.98 0.85 -10.20
N LEU A 221 25.48 0.45 -11.37
CA LEU A 221 26.66 -0.41 -11.50
C LEU A 221 27.96 0.25 -10.97
N GLN A 222 27.98 1.58 -10.87
CA GLN A 222 29.10 2.35 -10.33
C GLN A 222 28.92 2.72 -8.85
N ASP A 223 27.80 2.34 -8.24
CA ASP A 223 27.48 2.61 -6.84
C ASP A 223 28.18 1.60 -5.91
N ILE A 224 27.89 1.65 -4.61
CA ILE A 224 28.41 0.70 -3.62
C ILE A 224 27.98 -0.74 -3.93
N PRO A 225 28.73 -1.76 -3.48
CA PRO A 225 28.45 -3.16 -3.79
C PRO A 225 27.05 -3.64 -3.44
N GLU A 226 26.38 -3.05 -2.45
CA GLU A 226 25.02 -3.39 -2.07
C GLU A 226 23.98 -2.95 -3.11
N VAL A 227 24.25 -1.87 -3.86
CA VAL A 227 23.36 -1.30 -4.88
C VAL A 227 23.67 -1.89 -6.26
N ALA A 228 24.95 -2.16 -6.55
CA ALA A 228 25.45 -2.64 -7.85
C ALA A 228 25.18 -4.14 -8.15
N GLN A 229 24.42 -4.84 -7.29
CA GLN A 229 24.00 -6.24 -7.46
C GLN A 229 22.84 -6.37 -8.44
#